data_AF-A0A3D2V0Y3-F1
#
_entry.id   AF-A0A3D2V0Y3-F1
#
_cell.length_a   1.000
_cell.length_b   1.000
_cell.length_c   1.000
_cell.angle_alpha   90.00
_cell.angle_beta   90.00
_cell.angle_gamma   90.00
#
_symmetry.space_group_name_H-M   'P 1'
#
loop_
_entity.id
_entity.type
_entity.pdbx_description
1 polymer ?
#
loop_
_entity_poly.entity_id
_entity_poly.type
_entity_poly.pdbx_seq_one_letter_code
_entity_poly.pdbx_strand_id
1 'polypeptide(L)'
;MILDNVSGIQQVNPLIPPSSWLLIVTSTKPVLISRMVTIALEPMEILEAHTLLTRWAPEISPSIKEISLICQCIPLALEIIGKLFAINSTMAPDYFAKKFKEAWESIGGKEEKSNLIDGVRAALTLSYRMLPEKTAQVLRKLYVFPESFTANAVSFICEDPKSLSLTGLEKFGLVQHNVNTNRFSLHPQVRKFIKPLLKPVDRGMTEKRLATEFMNVLETAYHHVEKGGKDAIKGFRLFDLELENIKAGMEWSRKHCDKDKDAARVCSAYTENGTTMIGQRLSPAECIQWFEAALSSAKLLEDKESERKHLLNLGQQYVLLNRSQEAMDTLQCALSFCKKEGNIEGQRAALQQLVLTCLKNNNCNSATDYMEEDLELVRT
;
A
#
# COMPACT_ATOMS: atom_id res chain seq x y z
N MET A 1 22.19 10.24 -4.66
CA MET A 1 20.78 9.93 -4.33
C MET A 1 20.18 9.12 -5.46
N ILE A 2 19.34 8.13 -5.14
CA ILE A 2 18.66 7.27 -6.12
C ILE A 2 17.16 7.41 -5.91
N LEU A 3 16.41 7.71 -6.96
CA LEU A 3 14.96 7.68 -6.98
C LEU A 3 14.53 6.49 -7.85
N ASP A 4 14.02 5.46 -7.21
CA ASP A 4 13.68 4.21 -7.89
C ASP A 4 12.22 4.20 -8.38
N ASN A 5 12.02 3.71 -9.61
CA ASN A 5 10.74 3.47 -10.27
C ASN A 5 9.79 4.68 -10.27
N VAL A 6 10.32 5.85 -10.63
CA VAL A 6 9.53 7.09 -10.68
C VAL A 6 8.52 7.06 -11.82
N SER A 7 7.30 7.55 -11.56
CA SER A 7 6.21 7.57 -12.55
C SER A 7 6.22 8.81 -13.47
N GLY A 8 6.92 9.88 -13.08
CA GLY A 8 7.02 11.11 -13.86
C GLY A 8 7.72 12.26 -13.16
N ILE A 9 7.86 13.38 -13.87
CA ILE A 9 8.67 14.53 -13.45
C ILE A 9 8.19 15.21 -12.16
N GLN A 10 6.89 15.13 -11.87
CA GLN A 10 6.29 15.72 -10.66
C GLN A 10 6.86 15.12 -9.37
N GLN A 11 7.28 13.85 -9.41
CA GLN A 11 7.92 13.18 -8.27
C GLN A 11 9.41 13.52 -8.15
N VAL A 12 10.08 13.86 -9.26
CA VAL A 12 11.52 14.15 -9.27
C VAL A 12 11.81 15.61 -8.92
N ASN A 13 11.08 16.57 -9.50
CA ASN A 13 11.37 18.00 -9.37
C ASN A 13 11.55 18.49 -7.92
N PRO A 14 10.69 18.11 -6.95
CA PRO A 14 10.84 18.53 -5.56
C PRO A 14 12.07 17.95 -4.86
N LEU A 15 12.65 16.89 -5.41
CA LEU A 15 13.75 16.12 -4.84
C LEU A 15 15.07 16.34 -5.60
N ILE A 16 15.18 17.35 -6.48
CA ILE A 16 16.45 17.60 -7.16
C ILE A 16 17.49 18.10 -6.13
N PRO A 17 18.60 17.38 -5.92
CA PRO A 17 19.60 17.79 -4.95
C PRO A 17 20.51 18.89 -5.51
N PRO A 18 21.37 19.50 -4.66
CA PRO A 18 22.41 20.43 -5.12
C PRO A 18 23.34 19.81 -6.17
N SER A 19 23.99 20.64 -6.98
CA SER A 19 24.85 20.20 -8.09
C SER A 19 26.09 19.39 -7.69
N SER A 20 26.43 19.36 -6.41
CA SER A 20 27.52 18.53 -5.87
C SER A 20 27.14 17.05 -5.73
N TRP A 21 25.87 16.69 -5.93
CA TRP A 21 25.36 15.33 -5.77
C TRP A 21 25.07 14.68 -7.11
N LEU A 22 25.36 13.38 -7.21
CA LEU A 22 24.84 12.54 -8.30
C LEU A 22 23.39 12.14 -7.97
N LEU A 23 22.46 12.45 -8.87
CA LEU A 23 21.08 11.96 -8.84
C LEU A 23 20.88 10.92 -9.94
N ILE A 24 20.48 9.71 -9.55
CA ILE A 24 20.08 8.63 -10.46
C ILE A 24 18.58 8.44 -10.34
N VAL A 25 17.88 8.40 -11.47
CA VAL A 25 16.43 8.17 -11.54
C VAL A 25 16.18 6.95 -12.42
N THR A 26 15.45 5.96 -11.92
CA THR A 26 14.96 4.84 -12.74
C THR A 26 13.48 5.05 -13.02
N SER A 27 13.02 4.70 -14.21
CA SER A 27 11.61 4.77 -14.59
C SER A 27 11.30 3.79 -15.72
N THR A 28 10.04 3.36 -15.77
CA THR A 28 9.51 2.57 -16.89
C THR A 28 9.08 3.42 -18.08
N LYS A 29 8.98 4.74 -17.91
CA LYS A 29 8.69 5.71 -18.97
C LYS A 29 9.81 6.75 -19.03
N PRO A 30 10.15 7.30 -20.20
CA PRO A 30 11.13 8.37 -20.27
C PRO A 30 10.72 9.56 -19.38
N VAL A 31 11.62 9.98 -18.48
CA VAL A 31 11.46 11.19 -17.67
C VAL A 31 12.48 12.20 -18.15
N LEU A 32 12.01 13.24 -18.83
CA LEU A 32 12.86 14.26 -19.45
C LEU A 32 13.05 15.42 -18.49
N ILE A 33 14.27 15.54 -17.95
CA ILE A 33 14.65 16.63 -17.04
C ILE A 33 15.82 17.37 -17.68
N SER A 34 15.72 18.70 -17.73
CA SER A 34 16.79 19.54 -18.28
C SER A 34 18.11 19.25 -17.56
N ARG A 35 19.19 19.08 -18.33
CA ARG A 35 20.56 18.77 -17.86
C ARG A 35 20.78 17.36 -17.30
N MET A 36 19.81 16.45 -17.40
CA MET A 36 20.03 15.03 -17.11
C MET A 36 20.33 14.22 -18.38
N VAL A 37 21.17 13.20 -18.23
CA VAL A 37 21.43 12.20 -19.27
C VAL A 37 20.44 11.06 -19.10
N THR A 38 19.69 10.75 -20.14
CA THR A 38 18.77 9.61 -20.18
C THR A 38 19.45 8.43 -20.86
N ILE A 39 19.53 7.29 -20.16
CA ILE A 39 20.02 6.03 -20.70
C ILE A 39 18.81 5.10 -20.86
N ALA A 40 18.49 4.74 -22.10
CA ALA A 40 17.52 3.70 -22.38
C ALA A 40 18.18 2.33 -22.17
N LEU A 41 17.54 1.45 -21.39
CA LEU A 41 18.01 0.09 -21.17
C LEU A 41 17.33 -0.84 -22.18
N GLU A 42 18.15 -1.47 -23.02
CA GLU A 42 17.73 -2.50 -23.96
C GLU A 42 17.73 -3.89 -23.28
N PRO A 43 17.11 -4.91 -23.89
CA PRO A 43 17.28 -6.29 -23.46
C PRO A 43 18.75 -6.69 -23.33
N MET A 44 19.03 -7.66 -22.45
CA MET A 44 20.40 -8.15 -22.28
C MET A 44 20.93 -8.74 -23.58
N GLU A 45 22.25 -8.68 -23.78
CA GLU A 45 22.86 -9.43 -24.87
C GLU A 45 22.69 -10.94 -24.64
N ILE A 46 22.59 -11.70 -25.73
CA ILE A 46 22.28 -13.14 -25.67
C ILE A 46 23.29 -13.92 -24.82
N LEU A 47 24.58 -13.55 -24.84
CA LEU A 47 25.62 -14.23 -24.03
C LEU A 47 25.52 -13.90 -22.54
N GLU A 48 25.12 -12.67 -22.20
CA GLU A 48 24.85 -12.28 -20.82
C GLU A 48 23.58 -12.97 -20.30
N ALA A 49 22.56 -13.09 -21.15
CA ALA A 49 21.33 -13.84 -20.85
C ALA A 49 21.63 -15.32 -20.56
N HIS A 50 22.48 -15.95 -21.37
CA HIS A 50 22.97 -17.31 -21.12
C HIS A 50 23.67 -17.39 -19.76
N THR A 51 24.57 -16.46 -19.47
CA THR A 51 25.33 -16.43 -18.21
C THR A 51 24.39 -16.29 -17.00
N LEU A 52 23.39 -15.41 -17.09
CA LEU A 52 22.37 -15.23 -16.06
C LEU A 52 21.56 -16.51 -15.82
N LEU A 53 21.14 -17.18 -16.90
CA LEU A 53 20.31 -18.38 -16.82
C LEU A 53 21.09 -19.57 -16.27
N THR A 54 22.34 -19.78 -16.70
CA THR A 54 23.25 -20.80 -16.16
C THR A 54 23.51 -20.60 -14.67
N ARG A 55 23.54 -19.35 -14.16
CA ARG A 55 23.69 -19.08 -12.73
C ARG A 55 22.54 -19.66 -11.89
N TRP A 56 21.33 -19.68 -12.43
CA TRP A 56 20.16 -20.25 -11.75
C TRP A 56 20.00 -21.74 -11.97
N ALA A 57 20.30 -22.21 -13.18
CA ALA A 57 20.08 -23.58 -13.61
C ALA A 57 21.16 -24.04 -14.62
N PRO A 58 22.32 -24.52 -14.15
CA PRO A 58 23.39 -24.98 -15.03
C PRO A 58 22.97 -26.09 -15.99
N GLU A 59 22.09 -26.98 -15.55
CA GLU A 59 21.63 -28.15 -16.30
C GLU A 59 20.73 -27.79 -17.49
N ILE A 60 20.28 -26.54 -17.58
CA ILE A 60 19.45 -26.03 -18.69
C ILE A 60 20.25 -25.79 -19.98
N SER A 61 21.59 -25.87 -19.89
CA SER A 61 22.54 -25.59 -20.97
C SER A 61 22.17 -26.18 -22.35
N PRO A 62 21.67 -27.44 -22.46
CA PRO A 62 21.28 -28.00 -23.77
C PRO A 62 20.21 -27.20 -24.52
N SER A 63 19.31 -26.53 -23.79
CA SER A 63 18.18 -25.78 -24.36
C SER A 63 18.26 -24.27 -24.08
N ILE A 64 19.43 -23.79 -23.63
CA ILE A 64 19.62 -22.42 -23.13
C ILE A 64 19.32 -21.35 -24.18
N LYS A 65 19.68 -21.62 -25.44
CA LYS A 65 19.49 -20.71 -26.57
C LYS A 65 18.00 -20.51 -26.85
N GLU A 66 17.23 -21.61 -26.95
CA GLU A 66 15.79 -21.55 -27.21
C GLU A 66 15.06 -20.82 -26.08
N ILE A 67 15.38 -21.17 -24.83
CA ILE A 67 14.75 -20.55 -23.66
C ILE A 67 15.06 -19.06 -23.56
N SER A 68 16.30 -18.66 -23.85
CA SER A 68 16.70 -17.24 -23.80
C SER A 68 16.02 -16.41 -24.88
N LEU A 69 15.80 -16.98 -26.06
CA LEU A 69 15.03 -16.35 -27.15
C LEU A 69 13.57 -16.16 -26.77
N ILE A 70 12.90 -17.17 -26.19
CA ILE A 70 11.51 -17.03 -25.70
C ILE A 70 11.42 -15.97 -24.59
N CYS A 71 12.41 -15.93 -23.70
CA CYS A 71 12.51 -14.89 -22.67
C CYS A 71 12.81 -13.49 -23.24
N GLN A 72 13.12 -13.37 -24.53
CA GLN A 72 13.54 -12.14 -25.20
C GLN A 72 14.72 -11.46 -24.48
N CYS A 73 15.58 -12.25 -23.85
CA CYS A 73 16.72 -11.79 -23.04
C CYS A 73 16.34 -10.78 -21.93
N ILE A 74 15.09 -10.83 -21.42
CA ILE A 74 14.65 -9.99 -20.30
C ILE A 74 15.04 -10.64 -18.97
N PRO A 75 15.80 -9.95 -18.08
CA PRO A 75 16.32 -10.53 -16.84
C PRO A 75 15.25 -11.19 -15.96
N LEU A 76 14.08 -10.56 -15.82
CA LEU A 76 12.98 -11.09 -15.01
C LEU A 76 12.42 -12.40 -15.58
N ALA A 77 12.27 -12.51 -16.91
CA ALA A 77 11.78 -13.73 -17.55
C ALA A 77 12.78 -14.89 -17.34
N LEU A 78 14.06 -14.59 -17.54
CA LEU A 78 15.16 -15.53 -17.33
C LEU A 78 15.24 -15.99 -15.86
N GLU A 79 15.07 -15.08 -14.90
CA GLU A 79 15.05 -15.43 -13.48
C GLU A 79 13.89 -16.36 -13.13
N ILE A 80 12.66 -16.02 -13.55
CA ILE A 80 11.47 -16.84 -13.27
C ILE A 80 11.63 -18.24 -13.87
N ILE A 81 12.07 -18.34 -15.12
CA ILE A 81 12.23 -19.62 -15.80
C ILE A 81 13.41 -20.43 -15.25
N GLY A 82 14.55 -19.79 -14.96
CA GLY A 82 15.70 -20.45 -14.35
C GLY A 82 15.34 -21.04 -12.98
N LYS A 83 14.66 -20.25 -12.13
CA LYS A 83 14.14 -20.72 -10.83
C LYS A 83 13.13 -21.86 -10.99
N LEU A 84 12.19 -21.73 -11.93
CA LEU A 84 11.21 -22.77 -12.21
C LEU A 84 11.87 -24.08 -12.65
N PHE A 85 12.87 -24.01 -13.52
CA PHE A 85 13.62 -25.19 -13.95
C PHE A 85 14.40 -25.81 -12.79
N ALA A 86 15.08 -25.01 -11.97
CA ALA A 86 15.84 -25.50 -10.81
C ALA A 86 14.98 -26.31 -9.82
N ILE A 87 13.71 -25.92 -9.63
CA ILE A 87 12.75 -26.67 -8.79
C ILE A 87 12.31 -27.98 -9.46
N ASN A 88 12.35 -28.04 -10.78
CA ASN A 88 11.92 -29.18 -11.60
C ASN A 88 13.14 -29.84 -12.29
N SER A 89 14.29 -29.89 -11.63
CA SER A 89 15.57 -30.32 -12.22
C SER A 89 15.61 -31.78 -12.70
N THR A 90 14.62 -32.61 -12.29
CA THR A 90 14.43 -33.96 -12.83
C THR A 90 13.84 -33.96 -14.24
N MET A 91 13.34 -32.82 -14.72
CA MET A 91 12.81 -32.66 -16.07
C MET A 91 13.94 -32.47 -17.08
N ALA A 92 13.91 -33.25 -18.16
CA ALA A 92 14.88 -33.08 -19.24
C ALA A 92 14.79 -31.66 -19.85
N PRO A 93 15.92 -30.97 -20.10
CA PRO A 93 15.95 -29.61 -20.64
C PRO A 93 15.08 -29.41 -21.89
N ASP A 94 15.18 -30.32 -22.86
CA ASP A 94 14.43 -30.23 -24.12
C ASP A 94 12.91 -30.36 -23.91
N TYR A 95 12.50 -31.20 -22.96
CA TYR A 95 11.08 -31.34 -22.61
C TYR A 95 10.56 -30.10 -21.88
N PHE A 96 11.38 -29.50 -21.01
CA PHE A 96 11.04 -28.23 -20.36
C PHE A 96 10.93 -27.08 -21.37
N ALA A 97 11.90 -26.96 -22.29
CA ALA A 97 11.89 -25.96 -23.35
C ALA A 97 10.63 -26.09 -24.23
N LYS A 98 10.23 -27.33 -24.57
CA LYS A 98 8.96 -27.60 -25.27
C LYS A 98 7.74 -27.07 -24.50
N LYS A 99 7.62 -27.37 -23.20
CA LYS A 99 6.51 -26.83 -22.38
C LYS A 99 6.52 -25.31 -22.31
N PHE A 100 7.71 -24.71 -22.27
CA PHE A 100 7.84 -23.25 -22.26
C PHE A 100 7.42 -22.63 -23.60
N LYS A 101 7.77 -23.28 -24.71
CA LYS A 101 7.30 -22.91 -26.05
C LYS A 101 5.78 -23.01 -26.18
N GLU A 102 5.16 -24.08 -25.68
CA GLU A 102 3.69 -24.21 -25.64
C GLU A 102 3.03 -23.08 -24.82
N ALA A 103 3.66 -22.64 -23.72
CA ALA A 103 3.19 -21.49 -22.95
C ALA A 103 3.31 -20.18 -23.74
N TRP A 104 4.43 -19.97 -24.44
CA TRP A 104 4.66 -18.83 -25.33
C TRP A 104 3.65 -18.75 -26.47
N GLU A 105 3.40 -19.87 -27.15
CA GLU A 105 2.43 -19.95 -28.25
C GLU A 105 1.00 -19.67 -27.75
N SER A 106 0.64 -20.17 -26.55
CA SER A 106 -0.69 -19.97 -25.98
C SER A 106 -1.04 -18.51 -25.66
N ILE A 107 -0.05 -17.64 -25.50
CA ILE A 107 -0.27 -16.20 -25.31
C ILE A 107 -0.21 -15.41 -26.62
N GLY A 108 -0.13 -16.09 -27.77
CA GLY A 108 -0.03 -15.49 -29.10
C GLY A 108 1.38 -15.05 -29.48
N GLY A 109 2.41 -15.52 -28.77
CA GLY A 109 3.80 -15.18 -29.05
C GLY A 109 4.24 -15.65 -30.44
N LYS A 110 4.85 -14.74 -31.21
CA LYS A 110 5.41 -15.00 -32.56
C LYS A 110 6.76 -14.30 -32.68
N GLU A 111 7.71 -14.92 -33.37
CA GLU A 111 9.09 -14.42 -33.50
C GLU A 111 9.18 -13.04 -34.20
N GLU A 112 8.26 -12.71 -35.10
CA GLU A 112 8.35 -11.51 -35.94
C GLU A 112 7.64 -10.26 -35.37
N LYS A 113 6.82 -10.37 -34.32
CA LYS A 113 6.00 -9.27 -33.76
C LYS A 113 5.82 -9.34 -32.23
N SER A 114 6.81 -9.81 -31.48
CA SER A 114 6.69 -9.87 -30.03
C SER A 114 6.97 -8.53 -29.37
N ASN A 115 6.11 -8.15 -28.42
CA ASN A 115 6.47 -7.10 -27.47
C ASN A 115 7.49 -7.68 -26.49
N LEU A 116 8.45 -6.87 -26.03
CA LEU A 116 9.48 -7.27 -25.05
C LEU A 116 8.89 -7.89 -23.78
N ILE A 117 7.65 -7.51 -23.43
CA ILE A 117 6.93 -8.05 -22.27
C ILE A 117 6.42 -9.47 -22.45
N ASP A 118 6.28 -9.96 -23.69
CA ASP A 118 5.67 -11.26 -23.94
C ASP A 118 6.53 -12.39 -23.36
N GLY A 119 7.87 -12.23 -23.31
CA GLY A 119 8.75 -13.24 -22.71
C GLY A 119 8.50 -13.40 -21.22
N VAL A 120 8.28 -12.26 -20.52
CA VAL A 120 7.85 -12.24 -19.11
C VAL A 120 6.47 -12.87 -18.96
N ARG A 121 5.53 -12.58 -19.85
CA ARG A 121 4.17 -13.16 -19.81
C ARG A 121 4.20 -14.68 -20.01
N ALA A 122 5.01 -15.20 -20.91
CA ALA A 122 5.17 -16.63 -21.12
C ALA A 122 5.80 -17.30 -19.89
N ALA A 123 6.84 -16.67 -19.31
CA ALA A 123 7.49 -17.17 -18.10
C ALA A 123 6.49 -17.27 -16.94
N LEU A 124 5.71 -16.23 -16.71
CA LEU A 124 4.64 -16.20 -15.71
C LEU A 124 3.55 -17.24 -16.01
N THR A 125 3.19 -17.43 -17.28
CA THR A 125 2.18 -18.41 -17.71
C THR A 125 2.60 -19.83 -17.38
N LEU A 126 3.83 -20.22 -17.75
CA LEU A 126 4.35 -21.56 -17.42
C LEU A 126 4.50 -21.72 -15.91
N SER A 127 5.12 -20.74 -15.24
CA SER A 127 5.33 -20.78 -13.79
C SER A 127 4.02 -20.94 -13.03
N TYR A 128 2.96 -20.23 -13.42
CA TYR A 128 1.65 -20.33 -12.80
C TYR A 128 0.97 -21.68 -13.05
N ARG A 129 1.07 -22.24 -14.27
CA ARG A 129 0.54 -23.57 -14.60
C ARG A 129 1.17 -24.69 -13.77
N MET A 130 2.41 -24.50 -13.34
CA MET A 130 3.16 -25.47 -12.53
C MET A 130 2.99 -25.29 -11.02
N LEU A 131 2.22 -24.29 -10.56
CA LEU A 131 1.95 -24.10 -9.15
C LEU A 131 0.96 -25.15 -8.63
N PRO A 132 1.17 -25.69 -7.40
CA PRO A 132 0.10 -26.33 -6.66
C PRO A 132 -1.07 -25.38 -6.47
N GLU A 133 -2.31 -25.87 -6.55
CA GLU A 133 -3.51 -25.00 -6.51
C GLU A 133 -3.57 -24.14 -5.24
N LYS A 134 -3.16 -24.67 -4.08
CA LYS A 134 -3.09 -23.89 -2.83
C LYS A 134 -2.11 -22.70 -2.95
N THR A 135 -0.96 -22.92 -3.58
CA THR A 135 0.04 -21.87 -3.80
C THR A 135 -0.44 -20.84 -4.82
N ALA A 136 -1.15 -21.27 -5.87
CA ALA A 136 -1.80 -20.39 -6.82
C ALA A 136 -2.91 -19.54 -6.17
N GLN A 137 -3.67 -20.09 -5.23
CA GLN A 137 -4.65 -19.35 -4.42
C GLN A 137 -3.99 -18.24 -3.61
N VAL A 138 -2.91 -18.55 -2.88
CA VAL A 138 -2.18 -17.56 -2.10
C VAL A 138 -1.64 -16.45 -3.01
N LEU A 139 -1.05 -16.79 -4.15
CA LEU A 139 -0.57 -15.80 -5.12
C LEU A 139 -1.66 -14.84 -5.57
N ARG A 140 -2.87 -15.35 -5.86
CA ARG A 140 -4.02 -14.50 -6.24
C ARG A 140 -4.43 -13.57 -5.09
N LYS A 141 -4.44 -14.07 -3.84
CA LYS A 141 -4.75 -13.27 -2.65
C LYS A 141 -3.71 -12.18 -2.38
N LEU A 142 -2.42 -12.43 -2.65
CA LEU A 142 -1.35 -11.43 -2.49
C LEU A 142 -1.59 -10.15 -3.31
N TYR A 143 -2.45 -10.18 -4.33
CA TYR A 143 -2.83 -8.99 -5.09
C TYR A 143 -3.43 -7.88 -4.22
N VAL A 144 -4.04 -8.23 -3.08
CA VAL A 144 -4.71 -7.30 -2.16
C VAL A 144 -3.76 -6.29 -1.52
N PHE A 145 -2.48 -6.65 -1.33
CA PHE A 145 -1.48 -5.75 -0.77
C PHE A 145 -1.07 -4.75 -1.84
N PRO A 146 -1.20 -3.43 -1.66
CA PRO A 146 -0.66 -2.46 -2.60
C PRO A 146 0.88 -2.47 -2.62
N GLU A 147 1.51 -2.61 -1.45
CA GLU A 147 2.95 -2.50 -1.27
C GLU A 147 3.56 -3.78 -0.67
N SER A 148 4.79 -3.69 -0.14
CA SER A 148 5.45 -4.81 0.53
C SER A 148 4.70 -5.26 1.79
N PHE A 149 4.84 -6.54 2.14
CA PHE A 149 4.12 -7.20 3.22
C PHE A 149 5.00 -8.20 3.98
N THR A 150 4.59 -8.59 5.18
CA THR A 150 5.29 -9.58 6.02
C THR A 150 4.68 -10.97 5.88
N ALA A 151 5.43 -12.01 6.24
CA ALA A 151 4.90 -13.37 6.32
C ALA A 151 3.73 -13.49 7.32
N ASN A 152 3.75 -12.72 8.41
CA ASN A 152 2.67 -12.66 9.40
C ASN A 152 1.37 -12.12 8.78
N ALA A 153 1.46 -11.04 8.00
CA ALA A 153 0.31 -10.49 7.30
C ALA A 153 -0.27 -11.51 6.29
N VAL A 154 0.59 -12.23 5.56
CA VAL A 154 0.18 -13.29 4.62
C VAL A 154 -0.49 -14.48 5.33
N SER A 155 0.00 -14.85 6.52
CA SER A 155 -0.59 -15.91 7.35
C SER A 155 -2.08 -15.66 7.61
N PHE A 156 -2.43 -14.44 8.05
CA PHE A 156 -3.81 -14.06 8.34
C PHE A 156 -4.61 -13.77 7.06
N ILE A 157 -4.11 -12.87 6.20
CA ILE A 157 -4.85 -12.35 5.05
C ILE A 157 -5.05 -13.41 3.97
N CYS A 158 -4.00 -14.19 3.67
CA CYS A 158 -4.01 -15.19 2.60
C CYS A 158 -4.25 -16.63 3.09
N GLU A 159 -4.38 -16.84 4.40
CA GLU A 159 -4.59 -18.16 5.03
C GLU A 159 -3.43 -19.13 4.80
N ASP A 160 -2.19 -18.64 4.93
CA ASP A 160 -0.97 -19.44 4.82
C ASP A 160 -0.19 -19.50 6.14
N PRO A 161 -0.74 -20.11 7.22
CA PRO A 161 -0.18 -20.00 8.57
C PRO A 161 1.22 -20.59 8.75
N LYS A 162 1.63 -21.49 7.85
CA LYS A 162 2.96 -22.11 7.86
C LYS A 162 3.92 -21.47 6.84
N SER A 163 3.49 -20.41 6.14
CA SER A 163 4.25 -19.74 5.08
C SER A 163 4.76 -20.67 3.96
N LEU A 164 4.15 -21.86 3.80
CA LEU A 164 4.61 -22.86 2.83
C LEU A 164 4.36 -22.38 1.39
N SER A 165 3.21 -21.73 1.17
CA SER A 165 2.87 -21.19 -0.14
C SER A 165 3.72 -19.96 -0.44
N LEU A 166 3.91 -19.07 0.53
CA LEU A 166 4.76 -17.89 0.36
C LEU A 166 6.21 -18.28 0.02
N THR A 167 6.78 -19.25 0.76
CA THR A 167 8.13 -19.79 0.49
C THR A 167 8.20 -20.44 -0.88
N GLY A 168 7.15 -21.16 -1.28
CA GLY A 168 7.03 -21.70 -2.64
C GLY A 168 7.05 -20.60 -3.70
N LEU A 169 6.25 -19.55 -3.53
CA LEU A 169 6.18 -18.44 -4.49
C LEU A 169 7.51 -17.68 -4.63
N GLU A 170 8.25 -17.51 -3.53
CA GLU A 170 9.60 -16.95 -3.55
C GLU A 170 10.55 -17.83 -4.38
N LYS A 171 10.53 -19.15 -4.12
CA LYS A 171 11.35 -20.13 -4.87
C LYS A 171 11.02 -20.12 -6.36
N PHE A 172 9.74 -20.00 -6.72
CA PHE A 172 9.29 -19.87 -8.12
C PHE A 172 9.63 -18.50 -8.75
N GLY A 173 10.16 -17.54 -8.00
CA GLY A 173 10.48 -16.19 -8.49
C GLY A 173 9.26 -15.29 -8.70
N LEU A 174 8.09 -15.68 -8.15
CA LEU A 174 6.84 -14.92 -8.28
C LEU A 174 6.65 -13.88 -7.17
N VAL A 175 7.42 -14.01 -6.09
CA VAL A 175 7.48 -13.06 -4.97
C VAL A 175 8.94 -12.71 -4.72
N GLN A 176 9.22 -11.43 -4.49
CA GLN A 176 10.56 -10.93 -4.14
C GLN A 176 10.68 -10.84 -2.62
N HIS A 177 11.77 -11.37 -2.05
CA HIS A 177 12.09 -11.24 -0.63
C HIS A 177 13.28 -10.30 -0.43
N ASN A 178 13.09 -9.29 0.43
CA ASN A 178 14.17 -8.42 0.88
C ASN A 178 14.68 -8.96 2.22
N VAL A 179 15.86 -9.58 2.21
CA VAL A 179 16.48 -10.22 3.38
C VAL A 179 16.77 -9.21 4.51
N ASN A 180 17.07 -7.95 4.16
CA ASN A 180 17.42 -6.91 5.15
C ASN A 180 16.21 -6.43 5.95
N THR A 181 15.05 -6.32 5.30
CA THR A 181 13.80 -5.89 5.95
C THR A 181 12.90 -7.05 6.33
N ASN A 182 13.23 -8.26 5.88
CA ASN A 182 12.41 -9.46 5.95
C ASN A 182 10.98 -9.25 5.40
N ARG A 183 10.86 -8.47 4.33
CA ARG A 183 9.58 -8.17 3.67
C ARG A 183 9.52 -8.76 2.27
N PHE A 184 8.31 -9.05 1.85
CA PHE A 184 7.98 -9.62 0.56
C PHE A 184 7.27 -8.57 -0.29
N SER A 185 7.39 -8.67 -1.61
CA SER A 185 6.65 -7.82 -2.55
C SER A 185 6.34 -8.54 -3.84
N LEU A 186 5.29 -8.09 -4.53
CA LEU A 186 4.96 -8.55 -5.88
C LEU A 186 5.55 -7.60 -6.90
N HIS A 187 6.34 -8.13 -7.83
CA HIS A 187 6.80 -7.37 -8.98
C HIS A 187 5.61 -6.83 -9.79
N PRO A 188 5.65 -5.59 -10.33
CA PRO A 188 4.52 -4.99 -11.06
C PRO A 188 4.01 -5.85 -12.23
N GLN A 189 4.88 -6.59 -12.90
CA GLN A 189 4.48 -7.51 -13.98
C GLN A 189 3.75 -8.75 -13.47
N VAL A 190 4.14 -9.27 -12.30
CA VAL A 190 3.41 -10.36 -11.63
C VAL A 190 2.01 -9.88 -11.24
N ARG A 191 1.89 -8.67 -10.69
CA ARG A 191 0.58 -8.04 -10.38
C ARG A 191 -0.32 -7.93 -11.61
N LYS A 192 0.22 -7.43 -12.74
CA LYS A 192 -0.51 -7.30 -14.01
C LYS A 192 -0.99 -8.66 -14.52
N PHE A 193 -0.15 -9.69 -14.39
CA PHE A 193 -0.49 -11.07 -14.78
C PHE A 193 -1.58 -11.69 -13.90
N ILE A 194 -1.55 -11.45 -12.59
CA ILE A 194 -2.53 -12.00 -11.63
C ILE A 194 -3.88 -11.32 -11.74
N LYS A 195 -3.93 -10.02 -12.05
CA LYS A 195 -5.16 -9.22 -12.10
C LYS A 195 -6.35 -9.90 -12.84
N PRO A 196 -6.19 -10.42 -14.07
CA PRO A 196 -7.28 -11.12 -14.77
C PRO A 196 -7.65 -12.49 -14.17
N LEU A 197 -6.82 -13.06 -13.29
CA LEU A 197 -7.01 -14.37 -12.67
C LEU A 197 -7.79 -14.30 -11.35
N LEU A 198 -8.11 -13.09 -10.87
CA LEU A 198 -8.81 -12.88 -9.60
C LEU A 198 -10.25 -13.36 -9.67
N LYS A 199 -10.66 -14.16 -8.68
CA LYS A 199 -12.04 -14.62 -8.52
C LYS A 199 -12.80 -13.66 -7.58
N PRO A 200 -14.01 -13.20 -7.94
CA PRO A 200 -14.78 -12.26 -7.10
C PRO A 200 -15.06 -12.78 -5.67
N VAL A 201 -15.35 -14.08 -5.53
CA VAL A 201 -15.70 -14.71 -4.24
C VAL A 201 -14.52 -14.67 -3.25
N ASP A 202 -13.30 -14.88 -3.74
CA ASP A 202 -12.10 -14.88 -2.89
C ASP A 202 -11.68 -13.45 -2.49
N ARG A 203 -12.15 -12.45 -3.23
CA ARG A 203 -11.70 -11.06 -3.10
C ARG A 203 -12.25 -10.38 -1.84
N GLY A 204 -13.56 -10.48 -1.60
CA GLY A 204 -14.22 -9.74 -0.51
C GLY A 204 -13.70 -10.12 0.89
N MET A 205 -13.58 -11.42 1.18
CA MET A 205 -13.05 -11.88 2.48
C MET A 205 -11.57 -11.56 2.66
N THR A 206 -10.78 -11.64 1.59
CA THR A 206 -9.35 -11.31 1.62
C THR A 206 -9.15 -9.81 1.87
N GLU A 207 -9.93 -8.94 1.23
CA GLU A 207 -9.90 -7.50 1.47
C GLU A 207 -10.39 -7.14 2.89
N LYS A 208 -11.41 -7.82 3.42
CA LYS A 208 -11.83 -7.67 4.83
C LYS A 208 -10.68 -7.97 5.79
N ARG A 209 -9.96 -9.09 5.58
CA ARG A 209 -8.79 -9.44 6.40
C ARG A 209 -7.64 -8.45 6.25
N LEU A 210 -7.40 -7.91 5.05
CA LEU A 210 -6.43 -6.82 4.86
C LEU A 210 -6.79 -5.63 5.77
N ALA A 211 -8.05 -5.18 5.72
CA ALA A 211 -8.50 -4.06 6.53
C ALA A 211 -8.37 -4.34 8.04
N THR A 212 -8.72 -5.53 8.49
CA THR A 212 -8.55 -5.90 9.90
C THR A 212 -7.06 -5.93 10.31
N GLU A 213 -6.19 -6.56 9.52
CA GLU A 213 -4.76 -6.66 9.84
C GLU A 213 -4.11 -5.28 9.94
N PHE A 214 -4.33 -4.41 8.96
CA PHE A 214 -3.68 -3.10 8.94
C PHE A 214 -4.32 -2.08 9.90
N MET A 215 -5.55 -2.32 10.35
CA MET A 215 -6.12 -1.61 11.50
C MET A 215 -5.38 -2.01 12.80
N ASN A 216 -5.12 -3.31 13.03
CA ASN A 216 -4.35 -3.76 14.20
C ASN A 216 -2.89 -3.27 14.17
N VAL A 217 -2.28 -3.20 12.99
CA VAL A 217 -0.94 -2.61 12.82
C VAL A 217 -0.95 -1.12 13.14
N LEU A 218 -1.98 -0.41 12.70
CA LEU A 218 -2.16 1.01 13.04
C LEU A 218 -2.35 1.22 14.54
N GLU A 219 -3.13 0.37 15.21
CA GLU A 219 -3.27 0.35 16.66
C GLU A 219 -1.92 0.11 17.36
N THR A 220 -1.10 -0.80 16.85
CA THR A 220 0.25 -1.02 17.40
C THR A 220 1.12 0.23 17.25
N ALA A 221 1.06 0.89 16.09
CA ALA A 221 1.78 2.15 15.86
C ALA A 221 1.29 3.26 16.82
N TYR A 222 -0.02 3.34 17.06
CA TYR A 222 -0.64 4.27 18.00
C TYR A 222 -0.11 4.12 19.43
N HIS A 223 -0.11 2.89 19.95
CA HIS A 223 0.39 2.59 21.29
C HIS A 223 1.88 2.96 21.45
N HIS A 224 2.67 2.90 20.37
CA HIS A 224 4.04 3.40 20.38
C HIS A 224 4.11 4.93 20.44
N VAL A 225 3.23 5.63 19.72
CA VAL A 225 3.12 7.10 19.76
C VAL A 225 2.70 7.60 21.14
N GLU A 226 1.70 6.96 21.77
CA GLU A 226 1.22 7.36 23.10
C GLU A 226 2.27 7.25 24.20
N LYS A 227 3.18 6.27 24.11
CA LYS A 227 4.30 6.14 25.06
C LYS A 227 5.28 7.31 25.00
N GLY A 228 5.29 8.08 23.91
CA GLY A 228 6.14 9.25 23.74
C GLY A 228 7.63 8.92 23.56
N GLY A 229 8.47 9.96 23.58
CA GLY A 229 9.92 9.83 23.51
C GLY A 229 10.43 9.08 22.28
N LYS A 230 11.33 8.10 22.50
CA LYS A 230 11.91 7.29 21.41
C LYS A 230 10.91 6.30 20.81
N ASP A 231 9.87 5.90 21.56
CA ASP A 231 8.87 4.97 21.06
C ASP A 231 7.94 5.63 20.05
N ALA A 232 7.65 6.92 20.20
CA ALA A 232 6.89 7.65 19.19
C ALA A 232 7.55 7.60 17.80
N ILE A 233 8.87 7.67 17.74
CA ILE A 233 9.61 7.52 16.47
C ILE A 233 9.38 6.13 15.86
N LYS A 234 9.29 5.08 16.67
CA LYS A 234 8.99 3.72 16.18
C LYS A 234 7.56 3.65 15.64
N GLY A 235 6.60 4.26 16.33
CA GLY A 235 5.20 4.33 15.89
C GLY A 235 5.06 5.00 14.53
N PHE A 236 5.64 6.20 14.37
CA PHE A 236 5.64 6.90 13.08
C PHE A 236 6.36 6.11 11.98
N ARG A 237 7.51 5.46 12.28
CA ARG A 237 8.20 4.62 11.29
C ARG A 237 7.36 3.42 10.85
N LEU A 238 6.63 2.79 11.76
CA LEU A 238 5.74 1.68 11.44
C LEU A 238 4.56 2.17 10.58
N PHE A 239 3.96 3.30 10.95
CA PHE A 239 2.90 3.93 10.17
C PHE A 239 3.37 4.29 8.74
N ASP A 240 4.51 4.96 8.62
CA ASP A 240 5.08 5.38 7.33
C ASP A 240 5.42 4.17 6.45
N LEU A 241 5.90 3.07 7.05
CA LEU A 241 6.20 1.83 6.34
C LEU A 241 4.95 1.13 5.80
N GLU A 242 3.83 1.21 6.52
CA GLU A 242 2.60 0.47 6.22
C GLU A 242 1.51 1.35 5.62
N LEU A 243 1.81 2.61 5.33
CA LEU A 243 0.84 3.64 4.95
C LEU A 243 -0.07 3.21 3.80
N GLU A 244 0.50 2.68 2.72
CA GLU A 244 -0.30 2.27 1.56
C GLU A 244 -1.19 1.07 1.88
N ASN A 245 -0.72 0.13 2.69
CA ASN A 245 -1.52 -1.00 3.16
C ASN A 245 -2.67 -0.55 4.08
N ILE A 246 -2.40 0.41 4.97
CA ILE A 246 -3.38 1.07 5.85
C ILE A 246 -4.43 1.82 5.02
N LYS A 247 -4.00 2.59 4.00
CA LYS A 247 -4.91 3.29 3.07
C LYS A 247 -5.82 2.31 2.33
N ALA A 248 -5.29 1.18 1.87
CA ALA A 248 -6.08 0.16 1.19
C ALA A 248 -7.14 -0.47 2.11
N GLY A 249 -6.80 -0.73 3.37
CA GLY A 249 -7.74 -1.23 4.36
C GLY A 249 -8.84 -0.22 4.71
N MET A 250 -8.48 1.05 4.92
CA MET A 250 -9.44 2.13 5.18
C MET A 250 -10.40 2.37 3.99
N GLU A 251 -9.87 2.34 2.76
CA GLU A 251 -10.71 2.50 1.57
C GLU A 251 -11.68 1.32 1.39
N TRP A 252 -11.27 0.10 1.78
CA TRP A 252 -12.18 -1.03 1.81
C TRP A 252 -13.27 -0.83 2.86
N SER A 253 -12.93 -0.47 4.11
CA SER A 253 -13.92 -0.30 5.18
C SER A 253 -14.93 0.80 4.84
N ARG A 254 -14.46 1.92 4.28
CA ARG A 254 -15.31 3.03 3.82
C ARG A 254 -16.32 2.63 2.74
N LYS A 255 -15.95 1.73 1.82
CA LYS A 255 -16.86 1.25 0.77
C LYS A 255 -17.93 0.29 1.27
N HIS A 256 -17.74 -0.29 2.45
CA HIS A 256 -18.59 -1.37 2.97
C HIS A 256 -19.30 -1.01 4.28
N CYS A 257 -18.95 0.10 4.94
CA CYS A 257 -19.51 0.49 6.24
C CYS A 257 -21.04 0.60 6.25
N ASP A 258 -21.66 1.02 5.14
CA ASP A 258 -23.11 1.17 5.05
C ASP A 258 -23.88 -0.17 5.07
N LYS A 259 -23.19 -1.29 4.76
CA LYS A 259 -23.80 -2.62 4.57
C LYS A 259 -23.28 -3.67 5.55
N ASP A 260 -22.10 -3.48 6.12
CA ASP A 260 -21.47 -4.39 7.07
C ASP A 260 -21.07 -3.63 8.34
N LYS A 261 -21.70 -3.98 9.47
CA LYS A 261 -21.39 -3.38 10.78
C LYS A 261 -19.94 -3.63 11.20
N ASP A 262 -19.32 -4.74 10.81
CA ASP A 262 -17.91 -4.97 11.09
C ASP A 262 -17.03 -4.01 10.27
N ALA A 263 -17.38 -3.74 9.01
CA ALA A 263 -16.68 -2.76 8.20
C ALA A 263 -16.83 -1.35 8.79
N ALA A 264 -18.01 -1.00 9.30
CA ALA A 264 -18.20 0.27 10.03
C ALA A 264 -17.30 0.36 11.27
N ARG A 265 -17.18 -0.72 12.06
CA ARG A 265 -16.29 -0.76 13.24
C ARG A 265 -14.83 -0.55 12.84
N VAL A 266 -14.37 -1.28 11.81
CA VAL A 266 -13.01 -1.15 11.29
C VAL A 266 -12.77 0.28 10.78
N CYS A 267 -13.75 0.87 10.07
CA CYS A 267 -13.65 2.25 9.58
C CYS A 267 -13.49 3.28 10.70
N SER A 268 -14.26 3.15 11.79
CA SER A 268 -14.13 4.03 12.96
C SER A 268 -12.77 3.86 13.65
N ALA A 269 -12.37 2.60 13.86
CA ALA A 269 -11.12 2.24 14.53
C ALA A 269 -9.87 2.77 13.81
N TYR A 270 -9.87 2.81 12.47
CA TYR A 270 -8.77 3.40 11.69
C TYR A 270 -8.48 4.85 12.10
N THR A 271 -9.53 5.64 12.32
CA THR A 271 -9.37 7.04 12.70
C THR A 271 -9.11 7.23 14.19
N GLU A 272 -9.70 6.42 15.08
CA GLU A 272 -9.41 6.47 16.51
C GLU A 272 -7.93 6.15 16.79
N ASN A 273 -7.46 5.01 16.28
CA ASN A 273 -6.08 4.56 16.46
C ASN A 273 -5.09 5.39 15.62
N GLY A 274 -5.54 6.04 14.55
CA GLY A 274 -4.67 6.77 13.65
C GLY A 274 -4.58 8.27 13.88
N THR A 275 -5.42 8.87 14.73
CA THR A 275 -5.73 10.32 14.69
C THR A 275 -4.48 11.21 14.53
N THR A 276 -3.51 11.08 15.45
CA THR A 276 -2.29 11.89 15.44
C THR A 276 -1.43 11.67 14.20
N MET A 277 -1.24 10.40 13.80
CA MET A 277 -0.41 10.06 12.65
C MET A 277 -1.07 10.46 11.33
N ILE A 278 -2.37 10.20 11.19
CA ILE A 278 -3.20 10.62 10.06
C ILE A 278 -3.09 12.13 9.86
N GLY A 279 -3.35 12.92 10.92
CA GLY A 279 -3.32 14.38 10.83
C GLY A 279 -1.94 14.97 10.49
N GLN A 280 -0.86 14.24 10.76
CA GLN A 280 0.51 14.69 10.47
C GLN A 280 1.09 14.16 9.15
N ARG A 281 0.51 13.10 8.58
CA ARG A 281 1.07 12.40 7.40
C ARG A 281 0.20 12.47 6.17
N LEU A 282 -1.12 12.57 6.34
CA LEU A 282 -2.04 12.70 5.21
C LEU A 282 -2.31 14.17 4.90
N SER A 283 -2.73 14.43 3.66
CA SER A 283 -3.22 15.76 3.31
C SER A 283 -4.53 16.04 4.08
N PRO A 284 -4.83 17.31 4.42
CA PRO A 284 -6.08 17.63 5.12
C PRO A 284 -7.34 17.15 4.38
N ALA A 285 -7.31 17.11 3.04
CA ALA A 285 -8.40 16.58 2.23
C ALA A 285 -8.60 15.07 2.40
N GLU A 286 -7.51 14.29 2.47
CA GLU A 286 -7.60 12.86 2.78
C GLU A 286 -8.09 12.63 4.22
N CYS A 287 -7.59 13.42 5.19
CA CYS A 287 -8.05 13.36 6.59
C CYS A 287 -9.56 13.57 6.70
N ILE A 288 -10.10 14.59 6.01
CA ILE A 288 -11.55 14.88 5.98
C ILE A 288 -12.34 13.67 5.48
N GLN A 289 -11.93 13.08 4.35
CA GLN A 289 -12.60 11.89 3.81
C GLN A 289 -12.63 10.72 4.81
N TRP A 290 -11.56 10.57 5.59
CA TRP A 290 -11.46 9.52 6.59
C TRP A 290 -12.37 9.80 7.80
N PHE A 291 -12.32 11.01 8.34
CA PHE A 291 -13.13 11.38 9.49
C PHE A 291 -14.64 11.46 9.17
N GLU A 292 -15.03 11.85 7.95
CA GLU A 292 -16.44 11.80 7.51
C GLU A 292 -16.97 10.36 7.44
N ALA A 293 -16.17 9.45 6.90
CA ALA A 293 -16.51 8.03 6.84
C ALA A 293 -16.62 7.40 8.23
N ALA A 294 -15.67 7.73 9.11
CA ALA A 294 -15.68 7.28 10.49
C ALA A 294 -16.84 7.87 11.29
N LEU A 295 -17.17 9.15 11.12
CA LEU A 295 -18.33 9.79 11.73
C LEU A 295 -19.64 9.12 11.30
N SER A 296 -19.78 8.83 10.00
CA SER A 296 -20.94 8.11 9.47
C SER A 296 -21.05 6.70 10.04
N SER A 297 -19.91 6.01 10.16
CA SER A 297 -19.81 4.68 10.77
C SER A 297 -20.18 4.69 12.26
N ALA A 298 -19.67 5.65 13.03
CA ALA A 298 -19.98 5.81 14.45
C ALA A 298 -21.47 6.09 14.67
N LYS A 299 -22.09 6.93 13.83
CA LYS A 299 -23.54 7.17 13.85
C LYS A 299 -24.35 5.90 13.58
N LEU A 300 -23.96 5.11 12.57
CA LEU A 300 -24.61 3.85 12.22
C LEU A 300 -24.49 2.80 13.35
N LEU A 301 -23.36 2.81 14.06
CA LEU A 301 -23.10 1.92 15.19
C LEU A 301 -23.70 2.44 16.52
N GLU A 302 -24.27 3.64 16.51
CA GLU A 302 -24.74 4.35 17.70
C GLU A 302 -23.62 4.57 18.75
N ASP A 303 -22.37 4.63 18.30
CA ASP A 303 -21.20 4.90 19.14
C ASP A 303 -21.03 6.40 19.36
N LYS A 304 -21.57 6.85 20.49
CA LYS A 304 -21.58 8.24 20.92
C LYS A 304 -20.20 8.77 21.27
N GLU A 305 -19.32 7.93 21.79
CA GLU A 305 -17.97 8.37 22.15
C GLU A 305 -17.16 8.65 20.88
N SER A 306 -17.22 7.76 19.92
CA SER A 306 -16.50 7.87 18.64
C SER A 306 -17.10 8.98 17.77
N GLU A 307 -18.43 9.13 17.73
CA GLU A 307 -19.11 10.24 17.04
C GLU A 307 -18.54 11.60 17.48
N ARG A 308 -18.39 11.81 18.79
CA ARG A 308 -17.81 13.02 19.37
C ARG A 308 -16.36 13.24 18.95
N LYS A 309 -15.51 12.21 19.07
CA LYS A 309 -14.08 12.29 18.71
C LYS A 309 -13.91 12.65 17.23
N HIS A 310 -14.69 12.01 16.35
CA HIS A 310 -14.63 12.27 14.91
C HIS A 310 -15.10 13.68 14.54
N LEU A 311 -16.12 14.23 15.22
CA LEU A 311 -16.54 15.62 15.02
C LEU A 311 -15.43 16.62 15.38
N LEU A 312 -14.74 16.42 16.52
CA LEU A 312 -13.62 17.28 16.92
C LEU A 312 -12.47 17.23 15.91
N ASN A 313 -12.10 16.01 15.50
CA ASN A 313 -11.04 15.79 14.52
C ASN A 313 -11.37 16.41 13.15
N LEU A 314 -12.61 16.23 12.67
CA LEU A 314 -13.08 16.81 11.42
C LEU A 314 -13.07 18.34 11.45
N GLY A 315 -13.56 18.93 12.55
CA GLY A 315 -13.52 20.37 12.79
C GLY A 315 -12.10 20.93 12.70
N GLN A 316 -11.12 20.28 13.34
CA GLN A 316 -9.72 20.67 13.24
C GLN A 316 -9.20 20.65 11.79
N GLN A 317 -9.57 19.66 10.98
CA GLN A 317 -9.16 19.61 9.57
C GLN A 317 -9.76 20.76 8.73
N TYR A 318 -11.02 21.13 9.00
CA TYR A 318 -11.63 22.29 8.35
C TYR A 318 -10.95 23.61 8.73
N VAL A 319 -10.53 23.77 9.98
CA VAL A 319 -9.72 24.92 10.42
C VAL A 319 -8.40 24.99 9.65
N LEU A 320 -7.73 23.86 9.42
CA LEU A 320 -6.46 23.80 8.68
C LEU A 320 -6.64 24.17 7.20
N LEU A 321 -7.77 23.83 6.57
CA LEU A 321 -8.09 24.21 5.19
C LEU A 321 -8.71 25.62 5.05
N ASN A 322 -8.85 26.37 6.14
CA ASN A 322 -9.58 27.66 6.17
C ASN A 322 -11.02 27.56 5.64
N ARG A 323 -11.66 26.40 5.85
CA ARG A 323 -13.08 26.17 5.59
C ARG A 323 -13.89 26.59 6.81
N SER A 324 -13.97 27.89 7.00
CA SER A 324 -14.45 28.51 8.23
C SER A 324 -15.88 28.14 8.58
N GLN A 325 -16.78 28.08 7.60
CA GLN A 325 -18.18 27.76 7.87
C GLN A 325 -18.33 26.30 8.31
N GLU A 326 -17.74 25.37 7.56
CA GLU A 326 -17.78 23.95 7.89
C GLU A 326 -17.11 23.65 9.24
N ALA A 327 -16.01 24.35 9.57
CA ALA A 327 -15.36 24.27 10.87
C ALA A 327 -16.31 24.71 12.00
N MET A 328 -16.93 25.89 11.87
CA MET A 328 -17.85 26.43 12.87
C MET A 328 -19.03 25.48 13.11
N ASP A 329 -19.70 25.04 12.04
CA ASP A 329 -20.87 24.16 12.14
C ASP A 329 -20.50 22.83 12.81
N THR A 330 -19.39 22.21 12.39
CA THR A 330 -18.93 20.92 12.93
C THR A 330 -18.53 21.03 14.40
N LEU A 331 -17.77 22.08 14.77
CA LEU A 331 -17.28 22.28 16.13
C LEU A 331 -18.39 22.69 17.10
N GLN A 332 -19.39 23.47 16.66
CA GLN A 332 -20.57 23.76 17.46
C GLN A 332 -21.41 22.51 17.72
N CYS A 333 -21.56 21.64 16.72
CA CYS A 333 -22.17 20.32 16.93
C CYS A 333 -21.38 19.51 17.97
N ALA A 334 -20.04 19.45 17.85
CA ALA A 334 -19.18 18.76 18.81
C ALA A 334 -19.32 19.33 20.23
N LEU A 335 -19.30 20.65 20.39
CA LEU A 335 -19.47 21.33 21.68
C LEU A 335 -20.83 21.01 22.31
N SER A 336 -21.91 21.11 21.53
CA SER A 336 -23.26 20.80 22.01
C SER A 336 -23.39 19.37 22.50
N PHE A 337 -22.70 18.44 21.84
CA PHE A 337 -22.64 17.04 22.23
C PHE A 337 -21.86 16.87 23.53
N CYS A 338 -20.66 17.45 23.63
CA CYS A 338 -19.83 17.37 24.83
C CYS A 338 -20.50 18.00 26.06
N LYS A 339 -21.30 19.06 25.88
CA LYS A 339 -22.12 19.67 26.93
C LYS A 339 -23.18 18.70 27.47
N LYS A 340 -23.90 18.02 26.58
CA LYS A 340 -24.95 17.04 26.97
C LYS A 340 -24.37 15.86 27.76
N GLU A 341 -23.18 15.40 27.39
CA GLU A 341 -22.49 14.28 28.03
C GLU A 341 -21.66 14.69 29.27
N GLY A 342 -21.57 15.98 29.60
CA GLY A 342 -20.71 16.47 30.69
C GLY A 342 -19.20 16.27 30.43
N ASN A 343 -18.78 16.08 29.19
CA ASN A 343 -17.38 15.86 28.83
C ASN A 343 -16.62 17.20 28.76
N ILE A 344 -16.05 17.62 29.88
CA ILE A 344 -15.33 18.89 30.00
C ILE A 344 -14.15 18.98 29.01
N GLU A 345 -13.33 17.93 28.91
CA GLU A 345 -12.18 17.92 28.00
C GLU A 345 -12.58 18.16 26.54
N GLY A 346 -13.64 17.48 26.08
CA GLY A 346 -14.20 17.65 24.75
C GLY A 346 -14.80 19.04 24.51
N GLN A 347 -15.45 19.63 25.52
CA GLN A 347 -15.97 21.00 25.44
C GLN A 347 -14.81 21.99 25.23
N ARG A 348 -13.77 21.88 26.04
CA ARG A 348 -12.58 22.74 25.96
C ARG A 348 -11.87 22.60 24.61
N ALA A 349 -11.71 21.37 24.11
CA ALA A 349 -11.13 21.12 22.80
C ALA A 349 -11.95 21.78 21.67
N ALA A 350 -13.29 21.68 21.69
CA ALA A 350 -14.15 22.33 20.71
C ALA A 350 -14.05 23.86 20.78
N LEU A 351 -14.09 24.43 21.99
CA LEU A 351 -14.00 25.87 22.23
C LEU A 351 -12.68 26.44 21.72
N GLN A 352 -11.55 25.79 22.00
CA GLN A 352 -10.24 26.23 21.51
C GLN A 352 -10.18 26.26 19.98
N GLN A 353 -10.76 25.27 19.30
CA GLN A 353 -10.81 25.27 17.82
C GLN A 353 -11.79 26.32 17.28
N LEU A 354 -12.90 26.59 17.96
CA LEU A 354 -13.83 27.68 17.61
C LEU A 354 -13.16 29.05 17.74
N VAL A 355 -12.40 29.28 18.81
CA VAL A 355 -11.60 30.49 19.01
C VAL A 355 -10.61 30.67 17.86
N LEU A 356 -9.84 29.63 17.52
CA LEU A 356 -8.90 29.67 16.39
C LEU A 356 -9.60 30.00 15.07
N THR A 357 -10.78 29.43 14.84
CA THR A 357 -11.60 29.71 13.64
C THR A 357 -12.06 31.16 13.61
N CYS A 358 -12.57 31.69 14.73
CA CYS A 358 -13.04 33.07 14.84
C CYS A 358 -11.90 34.08 14.63
N LEU A 359 -10.73 33.83 15.24
CA LEU A 359 -9.54 34.67 15.08
C LEU A 359 -9.05 34.71 13.63
N LYS A 360 -9.02 33.56 12.94
CA LYS A 360 -8.68 33.51 11.50
C LYS A 360 -9.64 34.32 10.62
N ASN A 361 -10.90 34.45 11.04
CA ASN A 361 -11.93 35.23 10.35
C ASN A 361 -12.04 36.69 10.84
N ASN A 362 -11.13 37.14 11.72
CA ASN A 362 -11.19 38.46 12.38
C ASN A 362 -12.49 38.73 13.16
N ASN A 363 -13.18 37.69 13.61
CA ASN A 363 -14.35 37.81 14.48
C ASN A 363 -13.93 37.75 15.95
N CYS A 364 -13.33 38.85 16.43
CA CYS A 364 -12.79 38.91 17.80
C CYS A 364 -13.88 38.81 18.87
N ASN A 365 -15.09 39.33 18.62
CA ASN A 365 -16.18 39.30 19.60
C ASN A 365 -16.57 37.85 19.93
N SER A 366 -16.89 37.03 18.92
CA SER A 366 -17.21 35.62 19.15
C SER A 366 -16.02 34.82 19.70
N ALA A 367 -14.78 35.19 19.35
CA ALA A 367 -13.60 34.57 19.94
C ALA A 367 -13.51 34.84 21.46
N THR A 368 -13.79 36.07 21.89
CA THR A 368 -13.84 36.44 23.31
C THR A 368 -14.93 35.66 24.03
N ASP A 369 -16.13 35.56 23.47
CA ASP A 369 -17.24 34.81 24.07
C ASP A 369 -16.86 33.34 24.32
N TYR A 370 -16.24 32.68 23.33
CA TYR A 370 -15.79 31.28 23.48
C TYR A 370 -14.61 31.13 24.46
N MET A 371 -13.72 32.13 24.56
CA MET A 371 -12.64 32.12 25.55
C MET A 371 -13.17 32.29 26.97
N GLU A 372 -14.17 33.13 27.18
CA GLU A 372 -14.84 33.28 28.47
C GLU A 372 -15.51 31.96 28.88
N GLU A 373 -16.20 31.29 27.95
CA GLU A 373 -16.79 29.97 28.21
C GLU A 373 -15.72 28.91 28.58
N ASP A 374 -14.58 28.83 27.87
CA ASP A 374 -13.49 27.89 28.21
C ASP A 374 -12.89 28.20 29.59
N LEU A 375 -12.77 29.49 29.96
CA LEU A 375 -12.24 29.92 31.26
C LEU A 375 -13.17 29.53 32.42
N GLU A 376 -14.49 29.59 32.22
CA GLU A 376 -15.44 29.15 33.25
C GLU A 376 -15.28 27.66 33.55
N LEU A 377 -15.06 26.83 32.53
CA LEU A 377 -14.83 25.38 32.68
C LEU A 377 -13.53 25.03 33.41
N VAL A 378 -12.53 25.92 33.42
CA VAL A 378 -11.26 25.73 34.17
C VAL A 378 -11.39 26.15 35.62
N ARG A 379 -12.33 27.06 35.91
CA ARG A 379 -12.53 27.62 37.26
C ARG A 379 -13.40 26.74 38.15
N THR A 380 -14.25 25.90 37.55
CA THR A 380 -15.01 24.84 38.21
C THR A 380 -14.15 23.60 38.42
#